data_AF-A0A7J2S934-F1
#
_entry.id   AF-A0A7J2S934-F1
#
_cell.length_a   1.000
_cell.length_b   1.000
_cell.length_c   1.000
_cell.angle_alpha   90.00
_cell.angle_beta   90.00
_cell.angle_gamma   90.00
#
_symmetry.space_group_name_H-M   'P 1'
#
loop_
_entity.id
_entity.type
_entity.pdbx_description
1 polymer ?
#
loop_
_entity_poly.entity_id
_entity_poly.type
_entity_poly.pdbx_seq_one_letter_code
_entity_poly.pdbx_strand_id
1 'polypeptide(L)'
;MVKINGEEKKRFCREHPPKKIIFEYPKNKMKDFIEKKGFHVENKFFREKEEERIESKLQTKLNFYIKEEAMEKILKHCKEMAIEGKEALGFLIGDVKYWGGEYSVVYDIATASLLSSSIYVRFKKEAFEEIFNKLDEIEYEYVLIGWYHSHLGYSSFMSKIDMETQIKYFNKPFHASMVVDPIKKEVKVFRLYGDECVEIPYAIFR
;
A
#
# COMPACT_ATOMS: atom_id res chain seq x y z
N MET A 1 15.44 15.46 -16.40
CA MET A 1 13.97 15.33 -16.57
C MET A 1 13.72 14.09 -17.42
N VAL A 2 13.36 12.97 -16.79
CA VAL A 2 13.07 11.72 -17.50
C VAL A 2 11.80 11.94 -18.33
N LYS A 3 11.90 11.83 -19.66
CA LYS A 3 10.73 11.87 -20.55
C LYS A 3 10.22 10.44 -20.72
N ILE A 4 8.98 10.20 -20.33
CA ILE A 4 8.29 8.94 -20.64
C ILE A 4 7.96 8.99 -22.14
N ASN A 5 8.66 8.16 -22.92
CA ASN A 5 8.55 8.15 -24.39
C ASN A 5 7.41 7.27 -24.91
N GLY A 6 6.68 6.57 -24.03
CA GLY A 6 5.53 5.74 -24.37
C GLY A 6 5.02 4.96 -23.15
N GLU A 7 3.76 4.52 -23.21
CA GLU A 7 3.16 3.56 -22.28
C GLU A 7 2.99 2.23 -23.03
N GLU A 8 3.69 1.19 -22.60
CA GLU A 8 3.47 -0.15 -23.14
C GLU A 8 2.37 -0.85 -22.34
N LYS A 9 1.31 -1.30 -23.04
CA LYS A 9 0.23 -2.06 -22.41
C LYS A 9 0.57 -3.54 -22.39
N LYS A 10 0.82 -4.05 -21.18
CA LYS A 10 1.01 -5.49 -20.94
C LYS A 10 -0.21 -6.29 -21.41
N ARG A 11 0.01 -7.41 -22.09
CA ARG A 11 -1.08 -8.31 -22.51
C ARG A 11 -1.60 -9.08 -21.31
N PHE A 12 -2.92 -9.15 -21.16
CA PHE A 12 -3.56 -9.92 -20.09
C PHE A 12 -3.23 -11.41 -20.21
N CYS A 13 -2.60 -11.97 -19.18
CA CYS A 13 -2.42 -13.42 -19.05
C CYS A 13 -3.52 -14.00 -18.15
N ARG A 14 -4.13 -15.11 -18.59
CA ARG A 14 -5.06 -15.87 -17.74
C ARG A 14 -4.28 -16.69 -16.75
N GLU A 15 -4.30 -16.28 -15.50
CA GLU A 15 -3.57 -16.95 -14.43
C GLU A 15 -4.42 -17.03 -13.18
N HIS A 16 -4.43 -18.20 -12.53
CA HIS A 16 -5.21 -18.41 -11.32
C HIS A 16 -4.66 -17.56 -10.15
N PRO A 17 -5.53 -16.98 -9.30
CA PRO A 17 -5.08 -16.27 -8.10
C PRO A 17 -4.18 -17.13 -7.19
N PRO A 18 -3.28 -16.50 -6.42
CA PRO A 18 -2.40 -17.21 -5.49
C PRO A 18 -3.18 -18.14 -4.54
N LYS A 19 -2.68 -19.36 -4.35
CA LYS A 19 -3.38 -20.40 -3.56
C LYS A 19 -2.91 -20.52 -2.11
N LYS A 20 -1.63 -20.24 -1.83
CA LYS A 20 -1.02 -20.39 -0.50
C LYS A 20 -1.33 -19.19 0.40
N ILE A 21 -2.61 -18.93 0.63
CA ILE A 21 -3.08 -17.82 1.47
C ILE A 21 -2.78 -18.14 2.94
N ILE A 22 -2.11 -17.20 3.63
CA ILE A 22 -1.76 -17.31 5.05
C ILE A 22 -2.49 -16.28 5.92
N PHE A 23 -3.14 -15.30 5.29
CA PHE A 23 -3.92 -14.25 5.94
C PHE A 23 -4.93 -13.68 4.96
N GLU A 24 -6.14 -13.37 5.41
CA GLU A 24 -7.17 -12.68 4.63
C GLU A 24 -7.89 -11.63 5.48
N TYR A 25 -7.90 -10.37 5.04
CA TYR A 25 -8.69 -9.29 5.63
C TYR A 25 -10.08 -9.22 5.00
N PRO A 26 -11.18 -9.08 5.78
CA PRO A 26 -11.24 -8.87 7.23
C PRO A 26 -11.34 -10.17 8.07
N LYS A 27 -11.23 -11.35 7.45
CA LYS A 27 -11.45 -12.64 8.15
C LYS A 27 -10.47 -12.88 9.30
N ASN A 28 -9.22 -12.44 9.15
CA ASN A 28 -8.16 -12.53 10.13
C ASN A 28 -7.84 -11.15 10.71
N LYS A 29 -7.40 -11.11 11.98
CA LYS A 29 -7.00 -9.87 12.65
C LYS A 29 -5.57 -9.52 12.30
N MET A 30 -5.36 -8.38 11.64
CA MET A 30 -4.01 -7.91 11.26
C MET A 30 -3.08 -7.76 12.46
N LYS A 31 -3.63 -7.40 13.63
CA LYS A 31 -2.91 -7.36 14.90
C LYS A 31 -2.13 -8.65 15.19
N ASP A 32 -2.76 -9.80 15.03
CA ASP A 32 -2.16 -11.10 15.32
C ASP A 32 -1.02 -11.42 14.33
N PHE A 33 -1.19 -11.04 13.07
CA PHE A 33 -0.16 -11.18 12.03
C PHE A 33 1.08 -10.32 12.35
N ILE A 34 0.87 -9.03 12.65
CA ILE A 34 1.93 -8.08 13.00
C ILE A 34 2.69 -8.52 14.25
N GLU A 35 1.98 -8.99 15.28
CA GLU A 35 2.57 -9.49 16.52
C GLU A 35 3.42 -10.74 16.29
N LYS A 36 2.90 -11.71 15.53
CA LYS A 36 3.63 -12.93 15.18
C LYS A 36 4.92 -12.65 14.40
N LYS A 37 4.94 -11.58 13.60
CA LYS A 37 6.11 -11.16 12.81
C LYS A 37 7.09 -10.25 13.58
N GLY A 38 6.76 -9.84 14.80
CA GLY A 38 7.64 -8.99 15.62
C GLY A 38 7.68 -7.51 15.21
N PHE A 39 6.68 -7.04 14.45
CA PHE A 39 6.58 -5.65 14.03
C PHE A 39 5.84 -4.78 15.06
N HIS A 40 6.25 -4.86 16.33
CA HIS A 40 5.67 -4.04 17.39
C HIS A 40 6.36 -2.67 17.50
N VAL A 41 5.55 -1.61 17.65
CA VAL A 41 5.96 -0.25 18.02
C VAL A 41 5.38 0.08 19.39
N GLU A 42 6.22 0.56 20.31
CA GLU A 42 5.78 1.07 21.61
C GLU A 42 5.06 2.41 21.44
N ASN A 43 4.04 2.65 22.26
CA ASN A 43 3.12 3.77 22.13
C ASN A 43 3.70 5.12 22.62
N LYS A 44 4.87 5.54 22.10
CA LYS A 44 5.59 6.73 22.58
C LYS A 44 5.18 8.03 21.89
N PHE A 45 4.63 7.96 20.69
CA PHE A 45 4.33 9.14 19.86
C PHE A 45 2.84 9.37 19.58
N PHE A 46 1.95 8.61 20.25
CA PHE A 46 0.52 8.77 20.08
C PHE A 46 0.08 10.17 20.48
N ARG A 47 -0.44 10.89 19.50
CA ARG A 47 -1.24 12.08 19.70
C ARG A 47 -2.60 11.79 19.11
N GLU A 48 -3.63 11.87 19.92
CA GLU A 48 -5.00 11.94 19.40
C GLU A 48 -5.06 13.10 18.43
N LYS A 49 -5.41 12.79 17.19
CA LYS A 49 -5.57 13.78 16.14
C LYS A 49 -6.87 13.50 15.43
N GLU A 50 -7.66 14.56 15.28
CA GLU A 50 -8.83 14.55 14.41
C GLU A 50 -8.37 14.94 13.01
N GLU A 51 -8.46 13.97 12.10
CA GLU A 51 -8.29 14.20 10.68
C GLU A 51 -9.54 13.69 9.98
N GLU A 52 -9.98 14.45 8.98
CA GLU A 52 -11.23 14.16 8.29
C GLU A 52 -11.11 12.83 7.55
N ARG A 53 -11.84 11.83 8.04
CA ARG A 53 -11.92 10.50 7.46
C ARG A 53 -12.95 10.50 6.35
N ILE A 54 -12.51 10.10 5.15
CA ILE A 54 -13.43 9.82 4.05
C ILE A 54 -14.16 8.51 4.37
N GLU A 55 -15.49 8.56 4.38
CA GLU A 55 -16.31 7.36 4.55
C GLU A 55 -16.05 6.38 3.40
N SER A 56 -15.90 5.10 3.75
CA SER A 56 -15.70 4.03 2.78
C SER A 56 -16.44 2.79 3.25
N LYS A 57 -17.00 2.06 2.28
CA LYS A 57 -17.70 0.80 2.52
C LYS A 57 -16.78 -0.36 2.14
N LEU A 58 -16.66 -1.34 3.04
CA LEU A 58 -15.91 -2.55 2.79
C LEU A 58 -16.62 -3.42 1.74
N GLN A 59 -15.91 -3.68 0.65
CA GLN A 59 -16.34 -4.58 -0.40
C GLN A 59 -16.13 -6.04 0.01
N THR A 60 -16.80 -6.97 -0.68
CA THR A 60 -16.73 -8.41 -0.37
C THR A 60 -15.82 -9.20 -1.31
N LYS A 61 -15.54 -8.66 -2.51
CA LYS A 61 -14.75 -9.35 -3.53
C LYS A 61 -13.26 -9.27 -3.23
N LEU A 62 -12.64 -10.42 -2.93
CA LEU A 62 -11.19 -10.55 -2.81
C LEU A 62 -10.52 -10.58 -4.18
N ASN A 63 -9.84 -9.48 -4.53
CA ASN A 63 -9.06 -9.37 -5.76
C ASN A 63 -7.75 -8.58 -5.59
N PHE A 64 -7.23 -8.54 -4.36
CA PHE A 64 -5.96 -7.91 -4.03
C PHE A 64 -5.11 -8.86 -3.20
N TYR A 65 -3.95 -9.23 -3.74
CA TYR A 65 -3.06 -10.22 -3.15
C TYR A 65 -1.69 -9.59 -2.91
N ILE A 66 -1.08 -9.90 -1.77
CA ILE A 66 0.20 -9.31 -1.36
C ILE A 66 1.12 -10.46 -1.00
N LYS A 67 2.30 -10.49 -1.61
CA LYS A 67 3.33 -11.47 -1.28
C LYS A 67 3.82 -11.22 0.15
N GLU A 68 4.03 -12.28 0.94
CA GLU A 68 4.41 -12.19 2.36
C GLU A 68 5.61 -11.27 2.57
N GLU A 69 6.65 -11.42 1.76
CA GLU A 69 7.86 -10.60 1.83
C GLU A 69 7.59 -9.11 1.53
N ALA A 70 6.66 -8.80 0.62
CA ALA A 70 6.27 -7.41 0.35
C ALA A 70 5.53 -6.80 1.55
N MET A 71 4.62 -7.54 2.17
CA MET A 71 3.95 -7.09 3.40
C MET A 71 4.96 -6.88 4.54
N GLU A 72 5.91 -7.79 4.73
CA GLU A 72 6.95 -7.64 5.74
C GLU A 72 7.82 -6.39 5.51
N LYS A 73 8.21 -6.11 4.25
CA LYS A 73 8.94 -4.88 3.89
C LYS A 73 8.13 -3.62 4.23
N ILE A 74 6.83 -3.60 3.94
CA ILE A 74 5.92 -2.49 4.26
C ILE A 74 5.85 -2.28 5.78
N LEU A 75 5.57 -3.35 6.53
CA LEU A 75 5.44 -3.29 7.99
C LEU A 75 6.74 -2.86 8.66
N LYS A 76 7.87 -3.38 8.18
CA LYS A 76 9.21 -2.98 8.65
C LYS A 76 9.45 -1.49 8.45
N HIS A 77 9.22 -0.97 7.24
CA HIS A 77 9.42 0.45 6.94
C HIS A 77 8.50 1.35 7.76
N CYS A 78 7.21 1.01 7.88
CA CYS A 78 6.26 1.78 8.70
C CYS A 78 6.66 1.78 10.18
N LYS A 79 7.16 0.65 10.70
CA LYS A 79 7.70 0.55 12.06
C LYS A 79 8.91 1.47 12.26
N GLU A 80 9.88 1.42 11.37
CA GLU A 80 11.11 2.22 11.46
C GLU A 80 10.79 3.72 11.44
N MET A 81 9.91 4.16 10.53
CA MET A 81 9.45 5.55 10.46
C MET A 81 8.66 5.98 11.71
N ALA A 82 7.79 5.10 12.23
CA ALA A 82 7.02 5.38 13.44
C ALA A 82 7.91 5.53 14.70
N ILE A 83 9.04 4.81 14.77
CA ILE A 83 10.03 4.98 15.86
C ILE A 83 10.64 6.40 15.84
N GLU A 84 10.74 7.01 14.66
CA GLU A 84 11.17 8.40 14.51
C GLU A 84 10.01 9.41 14.61
N GLY A 85 8.79 8.95 14.89
CA GLY A 85 7.59 9.80 14.92
C GLY A 85 7.20 10.36 13.55
N LYS A 86 7.53 9.65 12.46
CA LYS A 86 7.30 10.07 11.08
C LYS A 86 6.41 9.08 10.33
N GLU A 87 5.70 9.57 9.33
CA GLU A 87 4.93 8.73 8.42
C GLU A 87 5.83 8.12 7.33
N ALA A 88 5.56 6.87 6.97
CA ALA A 88 6.16 6.19 5.83
C ALA A 88 5.35 6.44 4.56
N LEU A 89 6.02 6.34 3.41
CA LEU A 89 5.42 6.38 2.07
C LEU A 89 6.21 5.47 1.13
N GLY A 90 5.53 4.74 0.24
CA GLY A 90 6.17 3.96 -0.81
C GLY A 90 5.19 3.52 -1.89
N PHE A 91 5.73 2.92 -2.95
CA PHE A 91 4.97 2.32 -4.04
C PHE A 91 4.81 0.82 -3.86
N LEU A 92 3.66 0.32 -4.31
CA LEU A 92 3.35 -1.11 -4.41
C LEU A 92 3.67 -1.57 -5.83
N ILE A 93 4.52 -2.58 -5.96
CA ILE A 93 5.01 -3.07 -7.25
C ILE A 93 4.54 -4.49 -7.46
N GLY A 94 4.01 -4.76 -8.64
CA GLY A 94 3.66 -6.12 -9.01
C GLY A 94 2.94 -6.18 -10.33
N ASP A 95 1.84 -6.92 -10.38
CA ASP A 95 1.16 -7.23 -11.64
C ASP A 95 -0.37 -7.23 -11.52
N VAL A 96 -1.02 -7.01 -12.67
CA VAL A 96 -2.47 -7.10 -12.83
C VAL A 96 -2.78 -8.31 -13.70
N LYS A 97 -3.55 -9.24 -13.16
CA LYS A 97 -3.84 -10.54 -13.77
C LYS A 97 -5.33 -10.76 -13.92
N TYR A 98 -5.70 -11.76 -14.71
CA TYR A 98 -7.11 -12.05 -15.01
C TYR A 98 -7.47 -13.51 -14.78
N TRP A 99 -8.53 -13.76 -14.00
CA TRP A 99 -9.14 -15.08 -13.84
C TRP A 99 -10.63 -14.96 -13.54
N GLY A 100 -11.47 -14.94 -14.58
CA GLY A 100 -12.89 -14.62 -14.45
C GLY A 100 -13.16 -13.18 -13.97
N GLY A 101 -12.10 -12.37 -13.85
CA GLY A 101 -12.10 -10.99 -13.38
C GLY A 101 -10.67 -10.52 -13.11
N GLU A 102 -10.47 -9.21 -13.14
CA GLU A 102 -9.18 -8.58 -12.83
C GLU A 102 -8.85 -8.70 -11.33
N TYR A 103 -7.60 -9.04 -11.03
CA TYR A 103 -7.03 -9.00 -9.70
C TYR A 103 -5.60 -8.49 -9.73
N SER A 104 -5.16 -7.88 -8.62
CA SER A 104 -3.83 -7.31 -8.48
C SER A 104 -2.99 -8.16 -7.53
N VAL A 105 -1.71 -8.28 -7.84
CA VAL A 105 -0.73 -8.97 -7.01
C VAL A 105 0.42 -8.02 -6.75
N VAL A 106 0.71 -7.75 -5.48
CA VAL A 106 1.88 -7.01 -5.04
C VAL A 106 3.00 -8.01 -4.76
N TYR A 107 4.11 -7.90 -5.49
CA TYR A 107 5.29 -8.75 -5.35
C TYR A 107 6.40 -8.06 -4.56
N ASP A 108 6.52 -6.74 -4.67
CA ASP A 108 7.53 -5.97 -3.96
C ASP A 108 7.07 -4.52 -3.70
N ILE A 109 7.96 -3.71 -3.10
CA ILE A 109 7.76 -2.29 -2.88
C ILE A 109 8.99 -1.48 -3.30
N ALA A 110 8.76 -0.21 -3.64
CA ALA A 110 9.83 0.78 -3.69
C ALA A 110 9.54 1.93 -2.72
N THR A 111 10.58 2.42 -2.06
CA THR A 111 10.54 3.64 -1.25
C THR A 111 11.88 4.36 -1.41
N ALA A 112 11.98 5.60 -1.00
CA ALA A 112 13.18 6.41 -1.11
C ALA A 112 13.16 7.51 -0.05
N SER A 113 14.17 8.39 -0.05
CA SER A 113 14.24 9.52 0.86
C SER A 113 12.94 10.35 0.95
N LEU A 114 12.39 10.46 2.15
CA LEU A 114 11.12 11.15 2.43
C LEU A 114 11.33 12.50 3.12
N LEU A 115 10.52 13.50 2.76
CA LEU A 115 10.24 14.65 3.62
C LEU A 115 8.98 14.30 4.41
N SER A 116 9.16 13.94 5.67
CA SER A 116 8.10 13.35 6.49
C SER A 116 8.00 14.00 7.87
N SER A 117 6.78 14.08 8.38
CA SER A 117 6.38 14.46 9.73
C SER A 117 5.39 13.41 10.26
N SER A 118 4.78 13.63 11.42
CA SER A 118 3.78 12.71 11.98
C SER A 118 2.41 12.75 11.30
N ILE A 119 2.21 13.64 10.31
CA ILE A 119 0.90 13.94 9.68
C ILE A 119 0.98 14.22 8.18
N TYR A 120 2.17 14.10 7.61
CA TYR A 120 2.43 14.46 6.24
C TYR A 120 3.70 13.79 5.78
N VAL A 121 3.64 13.22 4.58
CA VAL A 121 4.78 12.59 3.94
C VAL A 121 4.76 12.82 2.43
N ARG A 122 5.95 13.05 1.87
CA ARG A 122 6.18 12.99 0.42
C ARG A 122 7.60 12.54 0.11
N PHE A 123 7.84 12.08 -1.11
CA PHE A 123 9.20 11.90 -1.61
C PHE A 123 9.92 13.26 -1.71
N LYS A 124 11.21 13.29 -1.34
CA LYS A 124 12.08 14.44 -1.63
C LYS A 124 12.27 14.56 -3.15
N LYS A 125 12.60 15.75 -3.65
CA LYS A 125 12.82 15.94 -5.10
C LYS A 125 14.01 15.14 -5.62
N GLU A 126 14.98 14.89 -4.77
CA GLU A 126 16.19 14.15 -5.08
C GLU A 126 15.97 12.63 -4.99
N ALA A 127 14.87 12.19 -4.37
CA ALA A 127 14.55 10.79 -4.14
C ALA A 127 14.11 10.05 -5.42
N PHE A 128 13.82 10.76 -6.51
CA PHE A 128 13.39 10.12 -7.76
C PHE A 128 14.48 9.21 -8.34
N GLU A 129 15.76 9.60 -8.25
CA GLU A 129 16.87 8.74 -8.71
C GLU A 129 16.95 7.45 -7.88
N GLU A 130 16.78 7.54 -6.56
CA GLU A 130 16.73 6.36 -5.68
C GLU A 130 15.56 5.42 -6.04
N ILE A 131 14.38 5.99 -6.38
CA ILE A 131 13.23 5.20 -6.81
C ILE A 131 13.53 4.51 -8.13
N PHE A 132 14.05 5.23 -9.13
CA PHE A 132 14.37 4.64 -10.43
C PHE A 132 15.41 3.54 -10.31
N ASN A 133 16.47 3.73 -9.53
CA ASN A 133 17.47 2.69 -9.29
C ASN A 133 16.84 1.42 -8.70
N LYS A 134 15.96 1.55 -7.70
CA LYS A 134 15.24 0.40 -7.11
C LYS A 134 14.29 -0.28 -8.09
N LEU A 135 13.70 0.50 -9.00
CA LEU A 135 12.80 0.00 -10.03
C LEU A 135 13.56 -0.72 -11.15
N ASP A 136 14.79 -0.28 -11.46
CA ASP A 136 15.67 -0.90 -12.46
C ASP A 136 16.29 -2.22 -11.97
N GLU A 137 16.39 -2.42 -10.65
CA GLU A 137 16.80 -3.70 -10.04
C GLU A 137 15.75 -4.82 -10.19
N ILE A 138 14.54 -4.50 -10.67
CA ILE A 138 13.44 -5.46 -10.79
C ILE A 138 13.51 -6.18 -12.14
N GLU A 139 13.93 -7.45 -12.09
CA GLU A 139 14.15 -8.28 -13.29
C GLU A 139 12.88 -8.85 -13.94
N TYR A 140 11.68 -8.50 -13.46
CA TYR A 140 10.40 -8.97 -14.01
C TYR A 140 9.54 -7.82 -14.53
N GLU A 141 8.68 -8.07 -15.50
CA GLU A 141 7.71 -7.06 -15.97
C GLU A 141 6.71 -6.71 -14.87
N TYR A 142 6.74 -5.45 -14.42
CA TYR A 142 5.88 -4.94 -13.36
C TYR A 142 5.03 -3.74 -13.81
N VAL A 143 4.01 -3.45 -13.02
CA VAL A 143 3.30 -2.19 -13.01
C VAL A 143 3.25 -1.65 -11.58
N LEU A 144 3.04 -0.35 -11.44
CA LEU A 144 2.70 0.23 -10.15
C LEU A 144 1.26 -0.18 -9.82
N ILE A 145 1.12 -0.99 -8.78
CA ILE A 145 -0.18 -1.44 -8.27
C ILE A 145 -0.81 -0.37 -7.39
N GLY A 146 -0.03 0.61 -6.94
CA GLY A 146 -0.50 1.66 -6.07
C GLY A 146 0.58 2.17 -5.16
N TRP A 147 0.18 2.59 -3.97
CA TRP A 147 1.05 3.17 -2.97
C TRP A 147 0.61 2.76 -1.58
N TYR A 148 1.51 2.91 -0.62
CA TYR A 148 1.20 2.78 0.79
C TYR A 148 1.74 3.98 1.56
N HIS A 149 1.06 4.34 2.64
CA HIS A 149 1.56 5.26 3.64
C HIS A 149 1.15 4.81 5.03
N SER A 150 1.73 5.43 6.06
CA SER A 150 1.39 5.10 7.44
C SER A 150 0.70 6.25 8.17
N HIS A 151 -0.26 5.92 9.02
CA HIS A 151 -0.79 6.82 10.05
C HIS A 151 -0.22 6.44 11.42
N LEU A 152 -0.01 7.41 12.30
CA LEU A 152 0.59 7.17 13.62
C LEU A 152 -0.45 7.18 14.74
N GLY A 153 -1.15 6.06 14.92
CA GLY A 153 -2.02 5.82 16.08
C GLY A 153 -3.47 6.27 15.91
N TYR A 154 -3.86 6.85 14.77
CA TYR A 154 -5.22 7.35 14.55
C TYR A 154 -6.05 6.48 13.59
N SER A 155 -5.68 5.21 13.41
CA SER A 155 -6.34 4.20 12.56
C SER A 155 -6.11 4.42 11.06
N SER A 156 -6.26 3.35 10.29
CA SER A 156 -6.08 3.32 8.84
C SER A 156 -7.35 3.81 8.12
N PHE A 157 -7.25 4.90 7.39
CA PHE A 157 -8.32 5.44 6.54
C PHE A 157 -7.75 6.39 5.50
N MET A 158 -8.56 6.77 4.51
CA MET A 158 -8.19 7.80 3.53
C MET A 158 -8.58 9.18 4.04
N SER A 159 -7.61 10.09 4.14
CA SER A 159 -7.84 11.52 4.32
C SER A 159 -8.27 12.18 3.01
N LYS A 160 -8.66 13.46 3.07
CA LYS A 160 -8.89 14.26 1.86
C LYS A 160 -7.65 14.37 0.98
N ILE A 161 -6.46 14.52 1.57
CA ILE A 161 -5.19 14.61 0.85
C ILE A 161 -4.86 13.27 0.17
N ASP A 162 -5.16 12.16 0.83
CA ASP A 162 -4.96 10.82 0.26
C ASP A 162 -5.88 10.60 -0.94
N MET A 163 -7.13 11.07 -0.85
CA MET A 163 -8.07 11.00 -1.97
C MET A 163 -7.63 11.85 -3.16
N GLU A 164 -7.17 13.08 -2.93
CA GLU A 164 -6.61 13.93 -3.98
C GLU A 164 -5.40 13.28 -4.65
N THR A 165 -4.53 12.65 -3.87
CA THR A 165 -3.36 11.90 -4.37
C THR A 165 -3.78 10.69 -5.19
N GLN A 166 -4.75 9.91 -4.69
CA GLN A 166 -5.28 8.74 -5.36
C GLN A 166 -5.93 9.10 -6.71
N ILE A 167 -6.80 10.12 -6.74
CA ILE A 167 -7.48 10.58 -7.96
C ILE A 167 -6.48 11.11 -9.00
N LYS A 168 -5.47 11.85 -8.54
CA LYS A 168 -4.52 12.51 -9.45
C LYS A 168 -3.49 11.55 -10.05
N TYR A 169 -2.96 10.63 -9.26
CA TYR A 169 -1.81 9.80 -9.66
C TYR A 169 -2.14 8.31 -9.76
N PHE A 170 -3.16 7.82 -9.06
CA PHE A 170 -3.47 6.40 -8.92
C PHE A 170 -4.94 6.09 -9.28
N ASN A 171 -5.37 6.50 -10.48
CA ASN A 171 -6.79 6.49 -10.88
C ASN A 171 -7.25 5.31 -11.76
N LYS A 172 -6.42 4.27 -11.91
CA LYS A 172 -6.84 3.05 -12.62
C LYS A 172 -7.65 2.16 -11.68
N PRO A 173 -8.64 1.38 -12.17
CA PRO A 173 -9.47 0.52 -11.31
C PRO A 173 -8.69 -0.47 -10.44
N PHE A 174 -7.50 -0.89 -10.87
CA PHE A 174 -6.63 -1.77 -10.09
C PHE A 174 -5.74 -1.04 -9.08
N HIS A 175 -5.52 0.27 -9.22
CA HIS A 175 -4.65 1.03 -8.35
C HIS A 175 -5.22 1.07 -6.92
N ALA A 176 -4.39 0.77 -5.94
CA ALA A 176 -4.76 0.72 -4.53
C ALA A 176 -3.97 1.72 -3.68
N SER A 177 -4.59 2.23 -2.63
CA SER A 177 -3.91 2.93 -1.53
C SER A 177 -3.96 2.05 -0.29
N MET A 178 -2.81 1.73 0.30
CA MET A 178 -2.72 0.97 1.54
C MET A 178 -2.33 1.89 2.69
N VAL A 179 -3.14 1.89 3.75
CA VAL A 179 -2.88 2.71 4.95
C VAL A 179 -2.54 1.79 6.11
N VAL A 180 -1.34 1.99 6.67
CA VAL A 180 -0.80 1.18 7.76
C VAL A 180 -0.76 2.01 9.05
N ASP A 181 -1.40 1.54 10.11
CA ASP A 181 -1.17 2.08 11.45
C ASP A 181 -0.32 1.07 12.25
N PRO A 182 1.01 1.28 12.35
CA PRO A 182 1.90 0.36 13.05
C PRO A 182 1.71 0.38 14.58
N ILE A 183 1.07 1.42 15.13
CA ILE A 183 0.78 1.55 16.57
C ILE A 183 -0.49 0.76 16.90
N LYS A 184 -1.57 0.98 16.14
CA LYS A 184 -2.84 0.23 16.28
C LYS A 184 -2.79 -1.17 15.66
N LYS A 185 -1.74 -1.48 14.90
CA LYS A 185 -1.54 -2.75 14.18
C LYS A 185 -2.67 -3.02 13.20
N GLU A 186 -3.05 -1.97 12.48
CA GLU A 186 -4.13 -1.98 11.49
C GLU A 186 -3.56 -1.76 10.09
N VAL A 187 -4.09 -2.48 9.11
CA VAL A 187 -3.79 -2.28 7.69
C VAL A 187 -5.08 -2.39 6.93
N LYS A 188 -5.41 -1.33 6.19
CA LYS A 188 -6.57 -1.26 5.30
C LYS A 188 -6.13 -0.87 3.90
N VAL A 189 -6.87 -1.32 2.91
CA VAL A 189 -6.59 -1.06 1.49
C VAL A 189 -7.82 -0.46 0.86
N PHE A 190 -7.62 0.58 0.05
CA PHE A 190 -8.67 1.37 -0.56
C PHE A 190 -8.47 1.45 -2.08
N ARG A 191 -9.58 1.62 -2.80
CA ARG A 191 -9.62 1.88 -4.24
C ARG A 191 -10.63 2.95 -4.57
N LEU A 192 -10.52 3.49 -5.78
CA LEU A 192 -11.58 4.27 -6.41
C LEU A 192 -12.54 3.34 -7.15
N TYR A 193 -13.84 3.53 -6.93
CA TYR A 193 -14.90 2.95 -7.75
C TYR A 193 -15.76 4.09 -8.30
N GLY A 194 -15.44 4.53 -9.53
CA GLY A 194 -15.90 5.85 -9.99
C GLY A 194 -15.22 6.94 -9.17
N ASP A 195 -16.03 7.83 -8.60
CA ASP A 195 -15.56 8.92 -7.73
C ASP A 195 -15.57 8.55 -6.23
N GLU A 196 -16.02 7.33 -5.89
CA GLU A 196 -16.16 6.88 -4.50
C GLU A 196 -14.90 6.16 -4.00
N CYS A 197 -14.57 6.41 -2.73
CA CYS A 197 -13.57 5.63 -1.99
C CYS A 197 -14.22 4.36 -1.44
N VAL A 198 -13.66 3.20 -1.76
CA VAL A 198 -14.11 1.92 -1.21
C VAL A 198 -12.96 1.21 -0.50
N GLU A 199 -13.25 0.62 0.65
CA GLU A 199 -12.32 -0.28 1.35
C GLU A 199 -12.42 -1.66 0.71
N ILE A 200 -11.30 -2.33 0.47
CA ILE A 200 -11.26 -3.63 -0.20
C ILE A 200 -10.62 -4.72 0.67
N PRO A 201 -11.08 -5.97 0.57
CA PRO A 201 -10.43 -7.10 1.21
C PRO A 201 -9.12 -7.43 0.47
N TYR A 202 -8.15 -7.95 1.22
CA TYR A 202 -6.86 -8.41 0.67
C TYR A 202 -6.41 -9.71 1.33
N ALA A 203 -5.52 -10.42 0.65
CA ALA A 203 -4.92 -11.64 1.16
C ALA A 203 -3.40 -11.60 1.07
N ILE A 204 -2.72 -12.18 2.07
CA ILE A 204 -1.28 -12.37 2.05
C ILE A 204 -1.00 -13.83 1.68
N PHE A 205 -0.07 -14.04 0.73
CA PHE A 205 0.31 -15.36 0.26
C PHE A 205 1.82 -15.60 0.35
N ARG A 206 2.19 -16.88 0.48
CA ARG A 206 3.58 -17.37 0.39
C ARG A 206 4.02 -17.61 -1.04
#